data_AF-A0A0N7KEZ7-F1
#
_entry.id   AF-A0A0N7KEZ7-F1
#
_cell.length_a   1.000
_cell.length_b   1.000
_cell.length_c   1.000
_cell.angle_alpha   90.00
_cell.angle_beta   90.00
_cell.angle_gamma   90.00
#
_symmetry.space_group_name_H-M   'P 1'
#
loop_
_entity.id
_entity.type
_entity.pdbx_description
1 polymer ?
#
loop_
_entity_poly.entity_id
_entity_poly.type
_entity_poly.pdbx_seq_one_letter_code
_entity_poly.pdbx_strand_id
1 'polypeptide(L)'
;KNSVGLTEGKLLFGGTGNLSGKIVWGALDDVVMGGVSESTFQIQPTGSETDGPTGLFKGTVSTSNNGGFTSIRTKNFTVPEDLSAYDGIELRVKGDGRRYKLIVRTSFEWDTVGYIASFDTTKGEWQSVKLPFSSLNPVFRARTMPDAAPFDASNVTSLQLMFSKFEYDGKLNPTFTEGSFELPFSSIRAYINEPITPRFVHVSSAGVTRPERPGLDLSKQPPAVRMNKELGSILTYKLKGEDLIRESGIPYTIVRPCALTEEPAGADLIFDQGDNITGKISREEIAFICVAALASPNAVEKTFEVKSTVPFSEPFVVDPSNPPPEKDYDVYFKELKAGITGKEALEGTPAQV
;
A
#
# COMPACT_ATOMS: atom_id res chain seq x y z
N LYS A 1 -7.87 2.76 -7.31
CA LYS A 1 -7.39 1.85 -6.24
C LYS A 1 -6.36 0.86 -6.78
N ASN A 2 -6.68 0.06 -7.79
CA ASN A 2 -5.82 -1.06 -8.23
C ASN A 2 -4.41 -0.66 -8.71
N SER A 3 -4.21 0.54 -9.24
CA SER A 3 -2.93 0.98 -9.81
C SER A 3 -2.06 1.87 -8.90
N VAL A 4 -2.55 2.26 -7.72
CA VAL A 4 -1.88 3.26 -6.85
C VAL A 4 -1.46 2.72 -5.49
N GLY A 5 -1.80 1.47 -5.19
CA GLY A 5 -1.46 0.82 -3.93
C GLY A 5 -2.32 1.29 -2.75
N LEU A 6 -2.42 0.43 -1.74
CA LEU A 6 -3.07 0.73 -0.46
C LEU A 6 -2.03 0.69 0.66
N THR A 7 -2.17 1.54 1.67
CA THR A 7 -1.28 1.58 2.85
C THR A 7 -1.17 0.19 3.50
N GLU A 8 -2.31 -0.48 3.69
CA GLU A 8 -2.40 -1.83 4.29
C GLU A 8 -1.93 -2.97 3.38
N GLY A 9 -1.64 -2.66 2.11
CA GLY A 9 -1.31 -3.68 1.12
C GLY A 9 -2.51 -4.30 0.42
N LYS A 10 -2.25 -5.07 -0.65
CA LYS A 10 -3.27 -5.91 -1.29
C LYS A 10 -3.28 -7.29 -0.64
N LEU A 11 -4.39 -7.65 0.01
CA LEU A 11 -4.55 -8.97 0.61
C LEU A 11 -4.71 -10.02 -0.49
N LEU A 12 -3.79 -11.00 -0.53
CA LEU A 12 -3.83 -12.15 -1.43
C LEU A 12 -4.47 -13.35 -0.73
N PHE A 13 -4.17 -13.58 0.54
CA PHE A 13 -4.79 -14.61 1.37
C PHE A 13 -4.98 -14.08 2.79
N GLY A 14 -6.12 -14.39 3.42
CA GLY A 14 -6.37 -14.08 4.83
C GLY A 14 -7.83 -14.21 5.24
N GLY A 15 -8.09 -14.12 6.55
CA GLY A 15 -9.45 -14.21 7.12
C GLY A 15 -10.33 -12.98 6.83
N THR A 16 -9.74 -11.79 6.76
CA THR A 16 -10.45 -10.54 6.45
C THR A 16 -11.02 -10.58 5.02
N GLY A 17 -12.31 -10.28 4.86
CA GLY A 17 -12.98 -10.29 3.55
C GLY A 17 -13.29 -11.67 2.96
N ASN A 18 -13.13 -12.75 3.74
CA ASN A 18 -13.39 -14.14 3.34
C ASN A 18 -12.62 -14.59 2.08
N LEU A 19 -11.37 -14.13 1.92
CA LEU A 19 -10.51 -14.53 0.80
C LEU A 19 -9.93 -15.93 0.99
N SER A 20 -9.76 -16.39 2.23
CA SER A 20 -9.28 -17.73 2.54
C SER A 20 -10.09 -18.83 1.85
N GLY A 21 -11.42 -18.70 1.78
CA GLY A 21 -12.30 -19.66 1.10
C GLY A 21 -12.39 -19.54 -0.43
N LYS A 22 -11.80 -18.49 -1.03
CA LYS A 22 -11.87 -18.25 -2.49
C LYS A 22 -10.68 -18.82 -3.25
N ILE A 23 -9.54 -19.00 -2.58
CA ILE A 23 -8.32 -19.52 -3.20
C ILE A 23 -8.23 -21.01 -2.96
N VAL A 24 -8.23 -21.77 -4.06
CA VAL A 24 -8.06 -23.22 -4.03
C VAL A 24 -6.58 -23.53 -4.03
N TRP A 25 -6.10 -24.20 -2.98
CA TRP A 25 -4.74 -24.74 -2.89
C TRP A 25 -4.75 -26.23 -3.17
N GLY A 26 -3.71 -26.73 -3.84
CA GLY A 26 -3.49 -28.14 -4.10
C GLY A 26 -2.06 -28.55 -3.80
N ALA A 27 -1.88 -29.80 -3.39
CA ALA A 27 -0.57 -30.38 -3.17
C ALA A 27 0.19 -30.57 -4.50
N LEU A 28 1.49 -30.32 -4.48
CA LEU A 28 2.42 -30.55 -5.57
C LEU A 28 3.72 -31.07 -4.95
N ASP A 29 3.71 -32.35 -4.57
CA ASP A 29 4.80 -33.00 -3.83
C ASP A 29 5.74 -33.79 -4.76
N ASP A 30 6.78 -34.38 -4.18
CA ASP A 30 7.81 -35.15 -4.89
C ASP A 30 7.33 -36.47 -5.52
N VAL A 31 6.08 -36.88 -5.29
CA VAL A 31 5.46 -38.04 -5.96
C VAL A 31 5.47 -37.90 -7.48
N VAL A 32 5.47 -36.67 -8.01
CA VAL A 32 5.64 -36.39 -9.45
C VAL A 32 7.00 -36.85 -10.00
N MET A 33 7.98 -37.07 -9.12
CA MET A 33 9.32 -37.59 -9.40
C MET A 33 9.54 -39.02 -8.83
N GLY A 34 8.49 -39.66 -8.30
CA GLY A 34 8.56 -41.00 -7.68
C GLY A 34 8.84 -41.00 -6.17
N GLY A 35 8.92 -39.82 -5.54
CA GLY A 35 9.03 -39.67 -4.09
C GLY A 35 7.77 -40.14 -3.34
N VAL A 36 7.85 -40.08 -2.01
CA VAL A 36 6.78 -40.55 -1.10
C VAL A 36 6.36 -39.48 -0.08
N SER A 37 6.75 -38.23 -0.31
CA SER A 37 6.30 -37.12 0.53
C SER A 37 4.84 -36.79 0.24
N GLU A 38 4.14 -36.31 1.25
CA GLU A 38 2.72 -35.96 1.16
C GLU A 38 2.46 -34.68 1.92
N SER A 39 1.72 -33.75 1.31
CA SER A 39 1.24 -32.56 1.97
C SER A 39 -0.20 -32.22 1.65
N THR A 40 -0.77 -31.32 2.46
CA THR A 40 -2.12 -30.83 2.30
C THR A 40 -2.21 -29.38 2.76
N PHE A 41 -3.23 -28.69 2.26
CA PHE A 41 -3.63 -27.38 2.73
C PHE A 41 -5.01 -27.47 3.37
N GLN A 42 -5.15 -26.89 4.56
CA GLN A 42 -6.42 -26.83 5.27
C GLN A 42 -6.64 -25.42 5.80
N ILE A 43 -7.90 -24.96 5.82
CA ILE A 43 -8.26 -23.74 6.54
C ILE A 43 -8.78 -24.19 7.90
N GLN A 44 -8.09 -23.78 8.96
CA GLN A 44 -8.58 -23.93 10.32
C GLN A 44 -9.42 -22.69 10.68
N PRO A 45 -10.66 -22.85 11.19
CA PRO A 45 -11.51 -21.70 11.56
C PRO A 45 -10.94 -20.85 12.69
N THR A 46 -10.14 -21.46 13.56
CA THR A 46 -9.44 -20.84 14.70
C THR A 46 -7.97 -21.25 14.67
N GLY A 47 -7.13 -20.54 15.42
CA GLY A 47 -5.67 -20.83 15.49
C GLY A 47 -4.77 -19.75 14.93
N SER A 48 -5.30 -18.60 14.48
CA SER A 48 -4.47 -17.43 14.17
C SER A 48 -3.96 -16.80 15.46
N GLU A 49 -3.05 -15.83 15.34
CA GLU A 49 -2.62 -14.99 16.47
C GLU A 49 -3.75 -14.21 17.16
N THR A 50 -4.89 -14.05 16.48
CA THR A 50 -6.11 -13.41 17.01
C THR A 50 -7.27 -14.40 17.15
N ASP A 51 -6.97 -15.70 17.20
CA ASP A 51 -7.94 -16.81 17.26
C ASP A 51 -8.92 -16.87 16.06
N GLY A 52 -8.56 -16.28 14.93
CA GLY A 52 -9.32 -16.31 13.68
C GLY A 52 -8.87 -17.39 12.69
N PRO A 53 -9.41 -17.36 11.45
CA PRO A 53 -9.09 -18.33 10.42
C PRO A 53 -7.60 -18.33 10.04
N THR A 54 -7.04 -19.52 9.86
CA THR A 54 -5.62 -19.73 9.53
C THR A 54 -5.46 -20.77 8.43
N GLY A 55 -4.60 -20.49 7.46
CA GLY A 55 -4.16 -21.48 6.48
C GLY A 55 -3.11 -22.38 7.12
N LEU A 56 -3.25 -23.70 6.94
CA LEU A 56 -2.33 -24.69 7.47
C LEU A 56 -1.72 -25.48 6.31
N PHE A 57 -0.45 -25.22 6.03
CA PHE A 57 0.37 -26.08 5.18
C PHE A 57 1.03 -27.15 6.05
N LYS A 58 0.68 -28.42 5.85
CA LYS A 58 1.25 -29.52 6.65
C LYS A 58 1.47 -30.76 5.82
N GLY A 59 2.33 -31.64 6.31
CA GLY A 59 2.61 -32.90 5.63
C GLY A 59 3.74 -33.68 6.29
N THR A 60 4.19 -34.71 5.59
CA THR A 60 5.37 -35.51 5.94
C THR A 60 6.31 -35.51 4.74
N VAL A 61 7.57 -35.12 4.95
CA VAL A 61 8.60 -35.13 3.90
C VAL A 61 9.54 -36.31 4.08
N SER A 62 9.89 -36.98 2.98
CA SER A 62 10.88 -38.06 2.93
C SER A 62 11.81 -37.89 1.73
N THR A 63 13.06 -38.29 1.90
CA THR A 63 14.10 -38.35 0.88
C THR A 63 14.16 -39.70 0.15
N SER A 64 13.29 -40.64 0.54
CA SER A 64 13.13 -41.92 -0.15
C SER A 64 12.76 -41.70 -1.62
N ASN A 65 13.22 -42.61 -2.50
CA ASN A 65 12.96 -42.57 -3.94
C ASN A 65 13.35 -41.25 -4.62
N ASN A 66 14.49 -40.66 -4.24
CA ASN A 66 14.95 -39.36 -4.73
C ASN A 66 13.98 -38.19 -4.43
N GLY A 67 13.11 -38.36 -3.43
CA GLY A 67 12.24 -37.32 -2.94
C GLY A 67 12.98 -36.25 -2.13
N GLY A 68 12.21 -35.52 -1.33
CA GLY A 68 12.70 -34.53 -0.40
C GLY A 68 12.03 -33.18 -0.57
N PHE A 69 10.82 -33.11 -1.13
CA PHE A 69 10.04 -31.87 -1.09
C PHE A 69 8.54 -32.10 -0.97
N THR A 70 7.90 -31.16 -0.31
CA THR A 70 6.46 -30.97 -0.29
C THR A 70 6.13 -29.55 -0.70
N SER A 71 4.99 -29.34 -1.34
CA SER A 71 4.53 -27.99 -1.63
C SER A 71 3.03 -27.90 -1.81
N ILE A 72 2.50 -26.71 -1.55
CA ILE A 72 1.12 -26.35 -1.90
C ILE A 72 1.15 -25.19 -2.88
N ARG A 73 0.35 -25.29 -3.94
CA ARG A 73 0.23 -24.26 -4.98
C ARG A 73 -1.22 -23.86 -5.13
N THR A 74 -1.49 -22.57 -5.29
CA THR A 74 -2.82 -22.10 -5.65
C THR A 74 -3.16 -22.57 -7.07
N LYS A 75 -4.42 -22.88 -7.35
CA LYS A 75 -4.90 -22.84 -8.74
C LYS A 75 -4.54 -21.47 -9.31
N ASN A 76 -4.18 -21.42 -10.60
CA ASN A 76 -3.94 -20.14 -11.25
C ASN A 76 -5.15 -19.23 -11.04
N PHE A 77 -4.90 -17.98 -10.66
CA PHE A 77 -5.93 -16.97 -10.54
C PHE A 77 -6.59 -16.78 -11.90
N THR A 78 -7.92 -16.72 -11.94
CA THR A 78 -8.65 -16.56 -13.21
C THR A 78 -8.24 -15.28 -13.95
N VAL A 79 -7.93 -14.23 -13.18
CA VAL A 79 -7.32 -12.99 -13.66
C VAL A 79 -6.01 -12.84 -12.90
N PRO A 80 -4.87 -12.56 -13.57
CA PRO A 80 -3.62 -12.28 -12.89
C PRO A 80 -3.77 -11.11 -11.92
N GLU A 81 -3.11 -11.21 -10.77
CA GLU A 81 -3.07 -10.14 -9.80
C GLU A 81 -1.99 -9.13 -10.19
N ASP A 82 -2.41 -7.90 -10.47
CA ASP A 82 -1.50 -6.76 -10.61
C ASP A 82 -1.10 -6.26 -9.23
N LEU A 83 0.20 -6.40 -8.94
CA LEU A 83 0.89 -5.95 -7.73
C LEU A 83 1.97 -4.91 -8.04
N SER A 84 1.99 -4.32 -9.23
CA SER A 84 3.01 -3.35 -9.67
C SER A 84 3.10 -2.08 -8.81
N ALA A 85 2.04 -1.78 -8.05
CA ALA A 85 2.00 -0.66 -7.10
C ALA A 85 2.65 -0.95 -5.72
N TYR A 86 3.24 -2.13 -5.54
CA TYR A 86 3.81 -2.61 -4.27
C TYR A 86 5.28 -2.97 -4.44
N ASP A 87 6.00 -3.11 -3.32
CA ASP A 87 7.44 -3.38 -3.28
C ASP A 87 7.78 -4.85 -2.98
N GLY A 88 6.81 -5.63 -2.49
CA GLY A 88 7.02 -7.04 -2.17
C GLY A 88 5.78 -7.74 -1.63
N ILE A 89 5.97 -8.99 -1.21
CA ILE A 89 4.97 -9.83 -0.52
C ILE A 89 5.38 -10.02 0.94
N GLU A 90 4.44 -9.84 1.85
CA GLU A 90 4.56 -10.17 3.26
C GLU A 90 3.72 -11.40 3.58
N LEU A 91 4.32 -12.36 4.29
CA LEU A 91 3.63 -13.50 4.89
C LEU A 91 3.60 -13.36 6.39
N ARG A 92 2.43 -13.54 6.99
CA ARG A 92 2.30 -13.67 8.45
C ARG A 92 2.17 -15.14 8.81
N VAL A 93 3.23 -15.71 9.38
CA VAL A 93 3.37 -17.17 9.62
C VAL A 93 3.69 -17.48 11.07
N LYS A 94 3.26 -18.64 11.56
CA LYS A 94 3.73 -19.22 12.82
C LYS A 94 4.85 -20.20 12.50
N GLY A 95 6.07 -19.84 12.86
CA GLY A 95 7.25 -20.58 12.46
C GLY A 95 7.40 -21.92 13.19
N ASP A 96 8.11 -22.85 12.56
CA ASP A 96 8.43 -24.16 13.13
C ASP A 96 9.94 -24.41 13.26
N GLY A 97 10.75 -23.41 12.91
CA GLY A 97 12.22 -23.49 12.93
C GLY A 97 12.83 -23.86 11.57
N ARG A 98 12.00 -24.06 10.54
CA ARG A 98 12.46 -24.46 9.21
C ARG A 98 12.50 -23.31 8.23
N ARG A 99 13.25 -23.54 7.17
CA ARG A 99 13.38 -22.70 5.98
C ARG A 99 12.45 -23.18 4.89
N TYR A 100 11.65 -22.26 4.38
CA TYR A 100 10.66 -22.47 3.34
C TYR A 100 10.96 -21.59 2.13
N LYS A 101 10.23 -21.83 1.05
CA LYS A 101 10.27 -21.02 -0.16
C LYS A 101 8.88 -20.49 -0.49
N LEU A 102 8.80 -19.20 -0.83
CA LEU A 102 7.71 -18.66 -1.63
C LEU A 102 8.11 -18.77 -3.10
N ILE A 103 7.21 -19.31 -3.93
CA ILE A 103 7.34 -19.37 -5.37
C ILE A 103 6.16 -18.62 -5.97
N VAL A 104 6.46 -17.58 -6.75
CA VAL A 104 5.47 -16.78 -7.48
C VAL A 104 5.60 -17.11 -8.96
N ARG A 105 4.48 -17.31 -9.66
CA ARG A 105 4.48 -17.47 -11.12
C ARG A 105 3.79 -16.31 -11.79
N THR A 106 4.27 -16.00 -12.99
CA THR A 106 3.73 -14.96 -13.87
C THR A 106 3.25 -15.51 -15.22
N SER A 107 3.20 -16.84 -15.37
CA SER A 107 2.65 -17.53 -16.53
C SER A 107 1.51 -18.46 -16.12
N PHE A 108 0.55 -18.66 -17.03
CA PHE A 108 -0.51 -19.65 -16.86
C PHE A 108 -0.05 -21.08 -17.17
N GLU A 109 1.05 -21.22 -17.90
CA GLU A 109 1.62 -22.52 -18.25
C GLU A 109 2.13 -23.24 -17.00
N TRP A 110 2.01 -24.57 -17.03
CA TRP A 110 2.22 -25.40 -15.85
C TRP A 110 3.70 -25.51 -15.44
N ASP A 111 4.60 -25.71 -16.41
CA ASP A 111 6.03 -25.99 -16.21
C ASP A 111 6.89 -24.83 -16.73
N THR A 112 6.86 -23.72 -16.00
CA THR A 112 7.58 -22.47 -16.34
C THR A 112 8.51 -22.04 -15.22
N VAL A 113 9.33 -21.02 -15.51
CA VAL A 113 10.14 -20.31 -14.51
C VAL A 113 9.24 -19.87 -13.34
N GLY A 114 9.66 -20.20 -12.13
CA GLY A 114 9.10 -19.65 -10.89
C GLY A 114 10.04 -18.59 -10.34
N TYR A 115 9.48 -17.54 -9.76
CA TYR A 115 10.22 -16.48 -9.08
C TYR A 115 10.23 -16.78 -7.59
N ILE A 116 11.41 -17.11 -7.05
CA ILE A 116 11.54 -17.76 -5.75
C ILE A 116 12.30 -16.87 -4.77
N ALA A 117 11.79 -16.79 -3.55
CA ALA A 117 12.54 -16.33 -2.39
C ALA A 117 12.42 -17.35 -1.25
N SER A 118 13.54 -17.63 -0.59
CA SER A 118 13.60 -18.50 0.59
C SER A 118 13.56 -17.67 1.87
N PHE A 119 12.92 -18.17 2.92
CA PHE A 119 12.83 -17.50 4.22
C PHE A 119 12.93 -18.49 5.37
N ASP A 120 13.56 -18.06 6.45
CA ASP A 120 13.65 -18.82 7.70
C ASP A 120 12.48 -18.49 8.61
N THR A 121 12.18 -19.41 9.53
CA THR A 121 11.13 -19.21 10.52
C THR A 121 11.66 -19.47 11.92
N THR A 122 11.26 -18.66 12.90
CA THR A 122 11.46 -18.95 14.33
C THR A 122 10.40 -19.89 14.89
N LYS A 123 10.83 -20.98 15.52
CA LYS A 123 9.94 -22.02 16.08
C LYS A 123 9.01 -21.48 17.16
N GLY A 124 7.71 -21.69 16.98
CA GLY A 124 6.65 -21.34 17.93
C GLY A 124 6.18 -19.89 17.85
N GLU A 125 6.85 -19.04 17.06
CA GLU A 125 6.59 -17.60 17.02
C GLU A 125 5.84 -17.18 15.76
N TRP A 126 4.87 -16.30 15.94
CA TRP A 126 4.25 -15.57 14.84
C TRP A 126 5.16 -14.44 14.36
N GLN A 127 5.52 -14.45 13.08
CA GLN A 127 6.43 -13.47 12.48
C GLN A 127 5.92 -12.99 11.12
N SER A 128 6.29 -11.76 10.77
CA SER A 128 6.02 -11.17 9.46
C SER A 128 7.27 -11.27 8.61
N VAL A 129 7.19 -12.07 7.54
CA VAL A 129 8.30 -12.28 6.59
C VAL A 129 8.05 -11.40 5.39
N LYS A 130 8.85 -10.34 5.24
CA LYS A 130 8.82 -9.46 4.06
C LYS A 130 9.78 -9.97 2.99
N LEU A 131 9.24 -10.24 1.81
CA LEU A 131 9.95 -10.68 0.62
C LEU A 131 9.85 -9.60 -0.46
N PRO A 132 10.86 -8.72 -0.60
CA PRO A 132 10.90 -7.73 -1.67
C PRO A 132 10.82 -8.38 -3.04
N PHE A 133 10.17 -7.74 -4.01
CA PHE A 133 10.15 -8.25 -5.39
C PHE A 133 11.55 -8.38 -6.00
N SER A 134 12.48 -7.51 -5.59
CA SER A 134 13.89 -7.58 -5.99
C SER A 134 14.64 -8.80 -5.46
N SER A 135 14.11 -9.52 -4.46
CA SER A 135 14.72 -10.75 -3.95
C SER A 135 14.19 -12.02 -4.63
N LEU A 136 13.19 -11.88 -5.50
CA LEU A 136 12.61 -13.01 -6.22
C LEU A 136 13.47 -13.41 -7.42
N ASN A 137 14.14 -14.56 -7.30
CA ASN A 137 15.05 -15.05 -8.33
C ASN A 137 14.32 -15.95 -9.33
N PRO A 138 14.53 -15.78 -10.64
CA PRO A 138 13.99 -16.70 -11.64
C PRO A 138 14.67 -18.06 -11.52
N VAL A 139 13.87 -19.11 -11.29
CA VAL A 139 14.33 -20.49 -11.10
C VAL A 139 13.49 -21.43 -11.94
N PHE A 140 14.15 -22.33 -12.67
CA PHE A 140 13.51 -23.44 -13.35
C PHE A 140 14.08 -24.76 -12.86
N ARG A 141 13.22 -25.62 -12.29
CA ARG A 141 13.59 -26.94 -11.74
C ARG A 141 14.85 -26.88 -10.83
N ALA A 142 14.79 -26.03 -9.81
CA ALA A 142 15.85 -25.77 -8.82
C ALA A 142 17.15 -25.14 -9.36
N ARG A 143 17.23 -24.77 -10.65
CA ARG A 143 18.36 -24.03 -11.22
C ARG A 143 18.01 -22.56 -11.41
N THR A 144 18.90 -21.68 -10.96
CA THR A 144 18.79 -20.24 -11.16
C THR A 144 18.99 -19.93 -12.65
N MET A 145 18.16 -19.05 -13.20
CA MET A 145 18.14 -18.69 -14.62
C MET A 145 18.62 -17.23 -14.80
N PRO A 146 19.93 -16.97 -14.92
CA PRO A 146 20.45 -15.61 -14.96
C PRO A 146 19.97 -14.80 -16.18
N ASP A 147 19.69 -15.48 -17.29
CA ASP A 147 19.22 -14.86 -18.54
C ASP A 147 17.68 -14.79 -18.65
N ALA A 148 16.95 -15.18 -17.60
CA ALA A 148 15.49 -15.08 -17.60
C ALA A 148 15.04 -13.63 -17.40
N ALA A 149 13.81 -13.34 -17.85
CA ALA A 149 13.18 -12.05 -17.59
C ALA A 149 13.09 -11.77 -16.07
N PRO A 150 13.16 -10.49 -15.66
CA PRO A 150 12.94 -10.12 -14.26
C PRO A 150 11.49 -10.39 -13.85
N PHE A 151 11.25 -10.44 -12.54
CA PHE A 151 9.91 -10.63 -11.99
C PHE A 151 8.95 -9.53 -12.46
N ASP A 152 7.84 -9.93 -13.07
CA ASP A 152 6.77 -9.03 -13.49
C ASP A 152 5.64 -9.02 -12.43
N ALA A 153 5.64 -7.98 -11.60
CA ALA A 153 4.65 -7.79 -10.55
C ALA A 153 3.24 -7.50 -11.09
N SER A 154 3.08 -7.13 -12.37
CA SER A 154 1.77 -6.82 -12.95
C SER A 154 0.96 -8.06 -13.35
N ASN A 155 1.58 -9.23 -13.36
CA ASN A 155 1.01 -10.43 -13.96
C ASN A 155 1.16 -11.66 -13.04
N VAL A 156 0.87 -11.53 -11.74
CA VAL A 156 1.00 -12.66 -10.79
C VAL A 156 -0.14 -13.66 -11.00
N THR A 157 0.17 -14.89 -11.41
CA THR A 157 -0.83 -15.91 -11.76
C THR A 157 -1.05 -16.95 -10.66
N SER A 158 -0.04 -17.26 -9.83
CA SER A 158 -0.19 -18.21 -8.71
C SER A 158 0.89 -18.03 -7.65
N LEU A 159 0.55 -18.50 -6.45
CA LEU A 159 1.46 -18.57 -5.30
C LEU A 159 1.70 -20.03 -4.93
N GLN A 160 2.89 -20.34 -4.44
CA GLN A 160 3.25 -21.66 -3.94
C GLN A 160 4.16 -21.54 -2.73
N LEU A 161 3.90 -22.35 -1.71
CA LEU A 161 4.77 -22.53 -0.55
C LEU A 161 5.40 -23.92 -0.64
N MET A 162 6.70 -24.01 -0.39
CA MET A 162 7.45 -25.25 -0.51
C MET A 162 8.38 -25.44 0.68
N PHE A 163 8.44 -26.68 1.16
CA PHE A 163 9.49 -27.16 2.05
C PHE A 163 10.30 -28.22 1.30
N SER A 164 11.61 -28.03 1.18
CA SER A 164 12.45 -28.89 0.35
C SER A 164 13.85 -29.10 0.92
N LYS A 165 14.44 -30.26 0.65
CA LYS A 165 15.83 -30.65 0.96
C LYS A 165 16.85 -29.75 0.29
N PHE A 166 16.56 -29.32 -0.95
CA PHE A 166 17.48 -28.50 -1.74
C PHE A 166 17.05 -27.03 -1.70
N GLU A 167 18.02 -26.13 -1.67
CA GLU A 167 17.92 -24.72 -2.02
C GLU A 167 18.21 -24.54 -3.53
N TYR A 168 18.70 -23.37 -3.92
CA TYR A 168 19.11 -23.05 -5.29
C TYR A 168 20.36 -23.85 -5.69
N ASP A 169 20.40 -24.26 -6.95
CA ASP A 169 21.60 -24.79 -7.61
C ASP A 169 22.21 -26.00 -6.89
N GLY A 170 21.35 -26.87 -6.34
CA GLY A 170 21.74 -28.11 -5.66
C GLY A 170 22.28 -27.95 -4.23
N LYS A 171 22.33 -26.72 -3.69
CA LYS A 171 22.69 -26.49 -2.29
C LYS A 171 21.67 -27.14 -1.35
N LEU A 172 22.09 -27.55 -0.15
CA LEU A 172 21.19 -28.13 0.85
C LEU A 172 20.49 -27.03 1.66
N ASN A 173 19.23 -27.29 2.03
CA ASN A 173 18.50 -26.51 3.02
C ASN A 173 19.06 -26.83 4.42
N PRO A 174 19.64 -25.85 5.13
CA PRO A 174 20.33 -26.10 6.40
C PRO A 174 19.42 -26.54 7.55
N THR A 175 18.10 -26.34 7.41
CA THR A 175 17.11 -26.68 8.44
C THR A 175 16.26 -27.89 8.07
N PHE A 176 16.57 -28.55 6.94
CA PHE A 176 15.79 -29.68 6.46
C PHE A 176 15.92 -30.87 7.41
N THR A 177 14.76 -31.38 7.85
CA THR A 177 14.64 -32.65 8.56
C THR A 177 13.45 -33.42 8.00
N GLU A 178 13.62 -34.72 7.77
CA GLU A 178 12.53 -35.62 7.38
C GLU A 178 11.44 -35.70 8.47
N GLY A 179 10.26 -36.14 8.07
CA GLY A 179 9.12 -36.32 8.96
C GLY A 179 8.09 -35.20 8.84
N SER A 180 7.22 -35.13 9.85
CA SER A 180 6.07 -34.23 9.83
C SER A 180 6.46 -32.77 10.02
N PHE A 181 5.73 -31.87 9.38
CA PHE A 181 5.86 -30.41 9.54
C PHE A 181 4.49 -29.75 9.48
N GLU A 182 4.41 -28.55 10.06
CA GLU A 182 3.25 -27.69 9.99
C GLU A 182 3.70 -26.23 9.90
N LEU A 183 3.14 -25.49 8.95
CA LEU A 183 3.36 -24.05 8.78
C LEU A 183 1.99 -23.36 8.74
N PRO A 184 1.45 -22.93 9.89
CA PRO A 184 0.29 -22.05 9.95
C PRO A 184 0.62 -20.66 9.41
N PHE A 185 -0.28 -20.06 8.64
CA PHE A 185 -0.17 -18.68 8.17
C PHE A 185 -1.53 -17.97 8.16
N SER A 186 -1.57 -16.75 8.70
CA SER A 186 -2.80 -15.97 8.86
C SER A 186 -3.06 -15.04 7.66
N SER A 187 -2.01 -14.58 6.97
CA SER A 187 -2.16 -13.78 5.76
C SER A 187 -0.96 -13.85 4.81
N ILE A 188 -1.25 -13.59 3.53
CA ILE A 188 -0.28 -13.24 2.50
C ILE A 188 -0.80 -11.94 1.87
N ARG A 189 0.02 -10.88 1.84
CA ARG A 189 -0.36 -9.59 1.27
C ARG A 189 0.81 -8.95 0.52
N ALA A 190 0.53 -8.12 -0.47
CA ALA A 190 1.55 -7.21 -1.01
C ALA A 190 1.76 -6.04 -0.04
N TYR A 191 2.94 -5.41 0.00
CA TYR A 191 3.23 -4.28 0.89
C TYR A 191 3.97 -3.14 0.19
N ILE A 192 3.90 -1.93 0.76
CA ILE A 192 4.70 -0.76 0.37
C ILE A 192 5.83 -0.59 1.40
N ASN A 193 7.04 -0.27 0.96
CA ASN A 193 8.17 0.00 1.84
C ASN A 193 7.97 1.26 2.67
N GLU A 194 8.50 1.23 3.89
CA GLU A 194 8.63 2.43 4.72
C GLU A 194 9.90 3.21 4.35
N PRO A 195 9.91 4.55 4.44
CA PRO A 195 8.77 5.39 4.79
C PRO A 195 7.78 5.53 3.62
N ILE A 196 6.47 5.38 3.88
CA ILE A 196 5.44 5.54 2.85
C ILE A 196 5.30 7.02 2.46
N THR A 197 5.35 7.30 1.15
CA THR A 197 4.99 8.60 0.58
C THR A 197 3.61 8.58 -0.08
N PRO A 198 2.96 9.75 -0.26
CA PRO A 198 1.71 9.85 -1.00
C PRO A 198 1.79 9.23 -2.40
N ARG A 199 0.79 8.41 -2.73
CA ARG A 199 0.55 7.85 -4.07
C ARG A 199 -0.54 8.58 -4.83
N PHE A 200 -1.22 9.50 -4.15
CA PHE A 200 -2.25 10.34 -4.73
C PHE A 200 -2.23 11.74 -4.10
N VAL A 201 -2.02 12.77 -4.90
CA VAL A 201 -2.14 14.17 -4.47
C VAL A 201 -3.39 14.77 -5.10
N HIS A 202 -4.30 15.27 -4.27
CA HIS A 202 -5.55 15.86 -4.70
C HIS A 202 -5.57 17.37 -4.50
N VAL A 203 -5.73 18.12 -5.58
CA VAL A 203 -5.94 19.57 -5.53
C VAL A 203 -7.44 19.86 -5.37
N SER A 204 -7.83 20.17 -4.14
CA SER A 204 -9.19 20.53 -3.77
C SER A 204 -9.40 22.05 -3.85
N SER A 205 -9.90 22.69 -2.79
CA SER A 205 -10.06 24.13 -2.64
C SER A 205 -10.14 24.47 -1.16
N ALA A 206 -9.56 25.61 -0.75
CA ALA A 206 -9.95 26.18 0.53
C ALA A 206 -11.43 26.58 0.48
N GLY A 207 -12.11 26.50 1.62
CA GLY A 207 -13.51 26.80 1.80
C GLY A 207 -14.46 25.63 1.62
N VAL A 208 -13.98 24.40 1.38
CA VAL A 208 -14.85 23.24 1.12
C VAL A 208 -15.77 22.85 2.29
N THR A 209 -15.42 23.16 3.54
CA THR A 209 -16.28 22.90 4.71
C THR A 209 -17.11 24.12 5.11
N ARG A 210 -16.83 25.29 4.53
CA ARG A 210 -17.44 26.56 4.96
C ARG A 210 -18.90 26.79 4.59
N PRO A 211 -19.42 26.34 3.42
CA PRO A 211 -20.81 26.59 3.04
C PRO A 211 -21.85 26.10 4.05
N GLU A 212 -21.52 25.03 4.78
CA GLU A 212 -22.42 24.38 5.75
C GLU A 212 -21.94 24.57 7.20
N ARG A 213 -20.92 25.39 7.43
CA ARG A 213 -20.32 25.56 8.76
C ARG A 213 -21.23 26.37 9.69
N PRO A 214 -21.71 25.79 10.81
CA PRO A 214 -22.55 26.50 11.76
C PRO A 214 -21.87 27.76 12.31
N GLY A 215 -22.63 28.85 12.42
CA GLY A 215 -22.15 30.12 12.99
C GLY A 215 -21.21 30.93 12.08
N LEU A 216 -20.92 30.47 10.86
CA LEU A 216 -20.09 31.21 9.92
C LEU A 216 -20.88 32.37 9.27
N ASP A 217 -20.36 33.59 9.39
CA ASP A 217 -20.91 34.75 8.68
C ASP A 217 -20.60 34.63 7.18
N LEU A 218 -21.56 34.07 6.44
CA LEU A 218 -21.44 33.87 5.00
C LEU A 218 -21.19 35.19 4.26
N SER A 219 -21.73 36.33 4.71
CA SER A 219 -21.59 37.60 3.99
C SER A 219 -20.13 38.05 3.81
N LYS A 220 -19.23 37.61 4.71
CA LYS A 220 -17.79 37.89 4.70
C LYS A 220 -16.96 36.84 3.97
N GLN A 221 -17.58 35.79 3.44
CA GLN A 221 -16.86 34.70 2.78
C GLN A 221 -16.62 34.98 1.28
N PRO A 222 -15.62 34.33 0.67
CA PRO A 222 -15.39 34.41 -0.77
C PRO A 222 -16.63 34.00 -1.58
N PRO A 223 -16.80 34.52 -2.81
CA PRO A 223 -17.95 34.19 -3.67
C PRO A 223 -18.19 32.69 -3.83
N ALA A 224 -17.13 31.88 -3.95
CA ALA A 224 -17.24 30.43 -4.08
C ALA A 224 -17.97 29.76 -2.89
N VAL A 225 -17.79 30.29 -1.68
CA VAL A 225 -18.45 29.80 -0.46
C VAL A 225 -19.88 30.34 -0.37
N ARG A 226 -20.06 31.65 -0.60
CA ARG A 226 -21.36 32.33 -0.51
C ARG A 226 -22.37 31.81 -1.53
N MET A 227 -21.90 31.61 -2.75
CA MET A 227 -22.70 31.27 -3.92
C MET A 227 -22.51 29.81 -4.31
N ASN A 228 -22.12 28.94 -3.36
CA ASN A 228 -21.76 27.56 -3.67
C ASN A 228 -22.92 26.84 -4.38
N LYS A 229 -24.18 27.06 -3.97
CA LYS A 229 -25.35 26.44 -4.60
C LYS A 229 -25.54 26.90 -6.04
N GLU A 230 -25.40 28.19 -6.28
CA GLU A 230 -25.51 28.83 -7.60
C GLU A 230 -24.36 28.40 -8.52
N LEU A 231 -23.19 28.09 -7.96
CA LEU A 231 -22.02 27.54 -8.65
C LEU A 231 -22.06 26.01 -8.76
N GLY A 232 -23.25 25.40 -8.68
CA GLY A 232 -23.42 23.96 -8.88
C GLY A 232 -22.90 23.08 -7.73
N SER A 233 -22.82 23.64 -6.52
CA SER A 233 -22.31 22.97 -5.31
C SER A 233 -20.88 22.44 -5.45
N ILE A 234 -20.03 23.17 -6.19
CA ILE A 234 -18.67 22.75 -6.51
C ILE A 234 -17.83 22.44 -5.27
N LEU A 235 -17.94 23.23 -4.20
CA LEU A 235 -17.21 23.00 -2.95
C LEU A 235 -17.72 21.76 -2.21
N THR A 236 -19.04 21.51 -2.27
CA THR A 236 -19.66 20.32 -1.70
C THR A 236 -19.16 19.05 -2.40
N TYR A 237 -19.06 19.07 -3.73
CA TYR A 237 -18.53 17.92 -4.48
C TYR A 237 -17.02 17.72 -4.30
N LYS A 238 -16.26 18.81 -4.15
CA LYS A 238 -14.85 18.72 -3.77
C LYS A 238 -14.68 18.07 -2.39
N LEU A 239 -15.47 18.48 -1.39
CA LEU A 239 -15.45 17.86 -0.06
C LEU A 239 -15.78 16.36 -0.11
N LYS A 240 -16.81 15.97 -0.88
CA LYS A 240 -17.14 14.56 -1.09
C LYS A 240 -16.00 13.79 -1.78
N GLY A 241 -15.31 14.41 -2.74
CA GLY A 241 -14.14 13.84 -3.39
C GLY A 241 -13.00 13.60 -2.41
N GLU A 242 -12.74 14.56 -1.53
CA GLU A 242 -11.78 14.38 -0.43
C GLU A 242 -12.19 13.23 0.49
N ASP A 243 -13.46 13.16 0.91
CA ASP A 243 -13.97 12.09 1.78
C ASP A 243 -13.71 10.69 1.18
N LEU A 244 -14.02 10.51 -0.12
CA LEU A 244 -13.75 9.27 -0.83
C LEU A 244 -12.26 8.91 -0.90
N ILE A 245 -11.37 9.91 -1.00
CA ILE A 245 -9.92 9.68 -1.00
C ILE A 245 -9.47 9.24 0.39
N ARG A 246 -9.95 9.88 1.46
CA ARG A 246 -9.59 9.51 2.84
C ARG A 246 -10.06 8.09 3.18
N GLU A 247 -11.25 7.71 2.75
CA GLU A 247 -11.81 6.37 2.92
C GLU A 247 -11.20 5.33 1.96
N SER A 248 -10.34 5.76 1.02
CA SER A 248 -9.87 4.88 -0.05
C SER A 248 -8.86 3.83 0.43
N GLY A 249 -8.10 4.14 1.48
CA GLY A 249 -6.91 3.40 1.94
C GLY A 249 -5.65 3.66 1.12
N ILE A 250 -5.69 4.56 0.13
CA ILE A 250 -4.53 4.97 -0.68
C ILE A 250 -3.73 6.01 0.12
N PRO A 251 -2.40 5.91 0.22
CA PRO A 251 -1.57 6.99 0.79
C PRO A 251 -1.79 8.28 0.00
N TYR A 252 -2.27 9.35 0.65
CA TYR A 252 -2.69 10.57 -0.05
C TYR A 252 -2.16 11.86 0.57
N THR A 253 -2.26 12.94 -0.19
CA THR A 253 -2.21 14.32 0.31
C THR A 253 -3.35 15.13 -0.32
N ILE A 254 -4.07 15.92 0.47
CA ILE A 254 -5.08 16.85 -0.03
C ILE A 254 -4.55 18.27 0.14
N VAL A 255 -4.35 18.96 -0.98
CA VAL A 255 -3.94 20.37 -1.03
C VAL A 255 -5.20 21.21 -1.28
N ARG A 256 -5.46 22.21 -0.44
CA ARG A 256 -6.57 23.15 -0.57
C ARG A 256 -6.02 24.56 -0.86
N PRO A 257 -5.74 24.90 -2.11
CA PRO A 257 -5.30 26.25 -2.45
C PRO A 257 -6.36 27.28 -2.04
N CYS A 258 -5.91 28.42 -1.53
CA CYS A 258 -6.70 29.64 -1.59
C CYS A 258 -6.84 30.11 -3.06
N ALA A 259 -7.35 31.32 -3.30
CA ALA A 259 -7.67 31.78 -4.66
C ALA A 259 -6.46 31.69 -5.60
N LEU A 260 -6.60 30.95 -6.70
CA LEU A 260 -5.51 30.72 -7.65
C LEU A 260 -5.27 31.95 -8.54
N THR A 261 -4.00 32.28 -8.77
CA THR A 261 -3.54 33.40 -9.60
C THR A 261 -2.51 32.95 -10.63
N GLU A 262 -2.30 33.78 -11.66
CA GLU A 262 -1.24 33.62 -12.68
C GLU A 262 0.07 34.33 -12.27
N GLU A 263 0.18 34.76 -11.01
CA GLU A 263 1.41 35.34 -10.48
C GLU A 263 2.52 34.26 -10.42
N PRO A 264 3.80 34.64 -10.52
CA PRO A 264 4.90 33.68 -10.41
C PRO A 264 4.96 33.05 -9.01
N ALA A 265 5.53 31.85 -8.91
CA ALA A 265 5.92 31.26 -7.63
C ALA A 265 7.05 32.07 -6.96
N GLY A 266 7.21 31.89 -5.65
CA GLY A 266 8.33 32.48 -4.90
C GLY A 266 7.93 33.31 -3.69
N ALA A 267 6.67 33.70 -3.56
CA ALA A 267 6.18 34.37 -2.35
C ALA A 267 6.28 33.45 -1.12
N ASP A 268 6.47 34.03 0.06
CA ASP A 268 6.39 33.28 1.32
C ASP A 268 4.98 32.71 1.52
N LEU A 269 4.91 31.53 2.10
CA LEU A 269 3.67 30.75 2.20
C LEU A 269 3.21 30.58 3.64
N ILE A 270 1.88 30.46 3.78
CA ILE A 270 1.22 30.05 5.01
C ILE A 270 0.47 28.76 4.69
N PHE A 271 0.82 27.71 5.40
CA PHE A 271 0.08 26.46 5.47
C PHE A 271 -0.76 26.49 6.75
N ASP A 272 -2.00 26.05 6.67
CA ASP A 272 -2.89 25.92 7.83
C ASP A 272 -3.81 24.72 7.66
N GLN A 273 -4.54 24.37 8.72
CA GLN A 273 -5.52 23.29 8.71
C GLN A 273 -6.85 23.73 9.34
N GLY A 274 -7.91 22.99 9.03
CA GLY A 274 -9.24 23.24 9.59
C GLY A 274 -10.09 24.20 8.77
N ASP A 275 -9.63 24.56 7.57
CA ASP A 275 -10.36 25.36 6.60
C ASP A 275 -10.74 26.76 7.11
N ASN A 276 -9.74 27.47 7.64
CA ASN A 276 -9.93 28.77 8.30
C ASN A 276 -9.33 29.97 7.55
N ILE A 277 -8.40 29.74 6.62
CA ILE A 277 -7.66 30.84 5.96
C ILE A 277 -8.26 31.26 4.62
N THR A 278 -8.14 32.54 4.29
CA THR A 278 -8.41 33.09 2.95
C THR A 278 -7.18 33.84 2.44
N GLY A 279 -7.06 33.93 1.12
CA GLY A 279 -5.98 34.63 0.44
C GLY A 279 -5.90 34.26 -1.02
N LYS A 280 -4.71 34.39 -1.58
CA LYS A 280 -4.39 33.96 -2.93
C LYS A 280 -3.11 33.13 -2.96
N ILE A 281 -2.89 32.39 -4.04
CA ILE A 281 -1.63 31.69 -4.30
C ILE A 281 -1.42 31.50 -5.80
N SER A 282 -0.17 31.41 -6.22
CA SER A 282 0.21 31.08 -7.58
C SER A 282 -0.17 29.65 -7.94
N ARG A 283 -0.63 29.42 -9.17
CA ARG A 283 -0.78 28.06 -9.73
C ARG A 283 0.55 27.31 -9.81
N GLU A 284 1.63 28.03 -10.14
CA GLU A 284 2.98 27.48 -10.21
C GLU A 284 3.44 26.97 -8.84
N GLU A 285 3.19 27.74 -7.77
CA GLU A 285 3.53 27.33 -6.41
C GLU A 285 2.75 26.06 -5.98
N ILE A 286 1.46 25.96 -6.32
CA ILE A 286 0.68 24.73 -6.06
C ILE A 286 1.26 23.52 -6.79
N ALA A 287 1.76 23.70 -8.02
CA ALA A 287 2.40 22.61 -8.75
C ALA A 287 3.65 22.10 -8.03
N PHE A 288 4.51 23.00 -7.54
CA PHE A 288 5.69 22.61 -6.75
C PHE A 288 5.32 21.90 -5.45
N ILE A 289 4.32 22.39 -4.72
CA ILE A 289 3.81 21.74 -3.50
C ILE A 289 3.32 20.32 -3.81
N CYS A 290 2.59 20.12 -4.92
CA CYS A 290 2.08 18.79 -5.28
C CYS A 290 3.20 17.81 -5.60
N VAL A 291 4.24 18.24 -6.32
CA VAL A 291 5.41 17.41 -6.63
C VAL A 291 6.20 17.08 -5.38
N ALA A 292 6.44 18.07 -4.52
CA ALA A 292 7.16 17.87 -3.26
C ALA A 292 6.39 16.92 -2.31
N ALA A 293 5.07 17.00 -2.27
CA ALA A 293 4.24 16.10 -1.46
C ALA A 293 4.43 14.63 -1.86
N LEU A 294 4.52 14.31 -3.15
CA LEU A 294 4.72 12.92 -3.63
C LEU A 294 6.05 12.31 -3.14
N ALA A 295 7.06 13.14 -2.86
CA ALA A 295 8.38 12.72 -2.41
C ALA A 295 8.53 12.74 -0.88
N SER A 296 7.58 13.35 -0.15
CA SER A 296 7.69 13.54 1.30
C SER A 296 6.81 12.56 2.08
N PRO A 297 7.39 11.74 2.98
CA PRO A 297 6.60 10.94 3.91
C PRO A 297 5.86 11.81 4.95
N ASN A 298 6.30 13.05 5.18
CA ASN A 298 5.61 13.98 6.08
C ASN A 298 4.29 14.51 5.49
N ALA A 299 4.10 14.40 4.18
CA ALA A 299 2.87 14.81 3.49
C ALA A 299 1.77 13.73 3.50
N VAL A 300 2.06 12.51 3.97
CA VAL A 300 1.10 11.39 3.98
C VAL A 300 -0.07 11.66 4.94
N GLU A 301 -1.29 11.41 4.43
CA GLU A 301 -2.57 11.62 5.11
C GLU A 301 -2.79 13.06 5.62
N LYS A 302 -2.10 14.04 5.02
CA LYS A 302 -2.28 15.45 5.34
C LYS A 302 -3.35 16.08 4.46
N THR A 303 -4.16 16.92 5.09
CA THR A 303 -5.09 17.85 4.43
C THR A 303 -4.76 19.26 4.93
N PHE A 304 -4.50 20.20 4.04
CA PHE A 304 -4.12 21.55 4.44
C PHE A 304 -4.55 22.60 3.44
N GLU A 305 -4.84 23.79 3.95
CA GLU A 305 -4.98 25.00 3.16
C GLU A 305 -3.62 25.68 2.96
N VAL A 306 -3.45 26.32 1.81
CA VAL A 306 -2.22 27.08 1.53
C VAL A 306 -2.51 28.40 0.84
N LYS A 307 -1.81 29.45 1.25
CA LYS A 307 -1.84 30.78 0.63
C LYS A 307 -0.46 31.44 0.63
N SER A 308 -0.31 32.44 -0.23
CA SER A 308 0.76 33.44 -0.15
C SER A 308 0.53 34.39 1.04
N THR A 309 1.62 34.87 1.61
CA THR A 309 1.64 35.99 2.57
C THR A 309 1.25 37.32 1.92
N VAL A 310 1.38 37.45 0.60
CA VAL A 310 1.06 38.66 -0.16
C VAL A 310 -0.45 38.89 -0.19
N PRO A 311 -0.94 40.08 0.25
CA PRO A 311 -2.36 40.41 0.24
C PRO A 311 -2.98 40.36 -1.15
N PHE A 312 -4.28 40.06 -1.23
CA PHE A 312 -4.99 39.98 -2.52
C PHE A 312 -4.94 41.29 -3.33
N SER A 313 -4.80 42.44 -2.66
CA SER A 313 -4.72 43.77 -3.27
C SER A 313 -3.39 44.10 -3.94
N GLU A 314 -2.34 43.31 -3.72
CA GLU A 314 -0.97 43.62 -4.15
C GLU A 314 -0.43 42.50 -5.04
N PRO A 315 0.07 42.78 -6.26
CA PRO A 315 0.65 41.73 -7.10
C PRO A 315 1.98 41.23 -6.52
N PHE A 316 2.22 39.91 -6.55
CA PHE A 316 3.56 39.39 -6.35
C PHE A 316 4.36 39.44 -7.66
N VAL A 317 5.57 39.98 -7.61
CA VAL A 317 6.51 40.05 -8.72
C VAL A 317 7.88 39.55 -8.26
N VAL A 318 8.57 38.81 -9.13
CA VAL A 318 9.93 38.33 -8.87
C VAL A 318 10.92 39.43 -9.23
N ASP A 319 11.83 39.75 -8.30
CA ASP A 319 13.00 40.58 -8.59
C ASP A 319 14.04 39.74 -9.35
N PRO A 320 14.34 40.02 -10.63
CA PRO A 320 15.31 39.24 -11.40
C PRO A 320 16.74 39.33 -10.85
N SER A 321 17.06 40.38 -10.09
CA SER A 321 18.36 40.57 -9.47
C SER A 321 18.52 39.83 -8.14
N ASN A 322 17.40 39.43 -7.52
CA ASN A 322 17.34 38.67 -6.29
C ASN A 322 16.15 37.70 -6.30
N PRO A 323 16.21 36.63 -7.11
CA PRO A 323 15.09 35.70 -7.23
C PRO A 323 14.86 34.96 -5.90
N PRO A 324 13.59 34.62 -5.58
CA PRO A 324 13.28 33.81 -4.41
C PRO A 324 14.05 32.49 -4.41
N PRO A 325 14.57 32.04 -3.25
CA PRO A 325 15.23 30.75 -3.16
C PRO A 325 14.23 29.61 -3.41
N GLU A 326 14.75 28.46 -3.81
CA GLU A 326 13.96 27.22 -3.83
C GLU A 326 13.46 26.90 -2.42
N LYS A 327 12.18 26.54 -2.32
CA LYS A 327 11.56 26.23 -1.03
C LYS A 327 11.68 24.73 -0.74
N ASP A 328 12.16 24.41 0.46
CA ASP A 328 11.95 23.09 1.03
C ASP A 328 10.50 23.00 1.55
N TYR A 329 9.62 22.32 0.84
CA TYR A 329 8.23 22.18 1.29
C TYR A 329 8.08 21.20 2.46
N ASP A 330 9.07 20.33 2.70
CA ASP A 330 9.01 19.31 3.74
C ASP A 330 8.95 19.91 5.15
N VAL A 331 9.54 21.10 5.35
CA VAL A 331 9.43 21.82 6.63
C VAL A 331 7.98 22.21 6.94
N TYR A 332 7.17 22.54 5.92
CA TYR A 332 5.76 22.84 6.13
C TYR A 332 4.96 21.58 6.40
N PHE A 333 5.24 20.48 5.69
CA PHE A 333 4.51 19.21 5.89
C PHE A 333 4.70 18.63 7.30
N LYS A 334 5.89 18.79 7.90
CA LYS A 334 6.19 18.35 9.27
C LYS A 334 5.31 18.98 10.34
N GLU A 335 4.90 20.24 10.14
CA GLU A 335 4.05 20.97 11.09
C GLU A 335 2.57 20.55 11.01
N LEU A 336 2.17 19.85 9.95
CA LEU A 336 0.79 19.41 9.73
C LEU A 336 0.45 18.14 10.49
N LYS A 337 -0.81 18.00 10.89
CA LYS A 337 -1.35 16.82 11.57
C LYS A 337 -2.29 16.04 10.65
N ALA A 338 -2.28 14.71 10.77
CA ALA A 338 -3.27 13.88 10.09
C ALA A 338 -4.66 14.10 10.71
N GLY A 339 -5.72 13.90 9.91
CA GLY A 339 -7.10 13.93 10.39
C GLY A 339 -7.72 15.31 10.63
N ILE A 340 -6.98 16.42 10.50
CA ILE A 340 -7.55 17.78 10.62
C ILE A 340 -8.12 18.21 9.26
N THR A 341 -9.44 18.40 9.19
CA THR A 341 -10.14 18.62 7.91
C THR A 341 -11.06 19.84 7.88
N GLY A 342 -11.40 20.41 9.03
CA GLY A 342 -12.42 21.44 9.18
C GLY A 342 -13.85 20.88 9.28
N LYS A 343 -14.05 19.56 9.07
CA LYS A 343 -15.35 18.90 9.28
C LYS A 343 -15.70 18.78 10.77
N GLU A 344 -14.72 18.88 11.66
CA GLU A 344 -14.91 18.84 13.10
C GLU A 344 -15.82 20.00 13.56
N ALA A 345 -15.84 21.11 12.82
CA ALA A 345 -16.74 22.22 13.05
C ALA A 345 -18.18 21.99 12.51
N LEU A 346 -18.38 21.01 11.63
CA LEU A 346 -19.70 20.61 11.11
C LEU A 346 -20.42 19.65 12.08
N GLU A 347 -19.65 18.83 12.78
CA GLU A 347 -20.13 17.77 13.68
C GLU A 347 -20.47 18.26 15.10
N GLY A 348 -20.68 19.57 15.27
CA GLY A 348 -20.79 20.24 16.57
C GLY A 348 -21.38 19.38 17.69
N THR A 349 -20.57 19.18 18.73
CA THR A 349 -20.85 18.66 20.08
C THR A 349 -22.28 18.17 20.31
N PRO A 350 -22.54 16.89 20.69
CA PRO A 350 -23.85 16.52 21.18
C PRO A 350 -24.17 17.44 22.37
N ALA A 351 -25.31 18.12 22.30
CA ALA A 351 -25.81 18.91 23.42
C ALA A 351 -25.80 18.02 24.66
N GLN A 352 -25.04 18.40 25.68
CA GLN A 352 -25.30 17.92 27.03
C GLN A 352 -26.70 18.42 27.39
N VAL A 353 -27.67 17.51 27.39
CA VAL A 353 -29.02 17.71 27.94
C VAL A 353 -29.11 16.93 29.23
#